data_AF-A0A382P9S0-F1
#
_entry.id   AF-A0A382P9S0-F1
#
_cell.length_a   1.000
_cell.length_b   1.000
_cell.length_c   1.000
_cell.angle_alpha   90.00
_cell.angle_beta   90.00
_cell.angle_gamma   90.00
#
_symmetry.space_group_name_H-M   'P 1'
#
loop_
_entity.id
_entity.type
_entity.pdbx_description
1 polymer ?
#
loop_
_entity_poly.entity_id
_entity_poly.type
_entity_poly.pdbx_seq_one_letter_code
_entity_poly.pdbx_strand_id
1 'polypeptide(L)'
;MLTNLCLTDMETGYKVFRKTVLDSFVLKCNRFGFEPEFTCKVARNKFRIYEVPISYSGRGYEEGKKINWKDGVAALWFLFRFRFFN
;
A
#
# COMPACT_ATOMS: atom_id res chain seq x y z
N MET A 1 9.12 1.23 10.92
CA MET A 1 8.96 0.55 12.23
C MET A 1 8.31 -0.84 12.13
N LEU A 2 7.29 -1.09 11.31
CA LEU A 2 6.61 -2.39 11.28
C LEU A 2 7.22 -3.36 10.25
N THR A 3 7.58 -2.90 9.06
CA THR A 3 8.17 -3.73 7.97
C THR A 3 9.66 -3.50 7.75
N ASN A 4 10.30 -2.68 8.61
CA ASN A 4 11.66 -2.14 8.41
C ASN A 4 11.87 -1.41 7.07
N LEU A 5 10.80 -0.90 6.47
CA LEU A 5 10.85 0.01 5.33
C LEU A 5 10.65 1.45 5.82
N CYS A 6 11.41 2.36 5.24
CA CYS A 6 11.21 3.81 5.34
C CYS A 6 10.64 4.27 4.00
N LEU A 7 9.32 4.41 3.93
CA LEU A 7 8.61 4.93 2.76
C LEU A 7 7.93 6.25 3.15
N THR A 8 8.06 7.26 2.30
CA THR A 8 7.36 8.55 2.43
C THR A 8 5.89 8.46 2.04
N ASP A 9 5.56 7.68 1.02
CA ASP A 9 4.19 7.45 0.56
C ASP A 9 3.93 5.97 0.26
N MET A 10 3.23 5.29 1.18
CA MET A 10 2.89 3.88 1.04
C MET A 10 1.60 3.66 0.23
N GLU A 11 0.63 4.55 0.38
CA GLU A 11 -0.71 4.49 -0.24
C GLU A 11 -0.71 5.21 -1.59
N THR A 12 0.34 4.97 -2.37
CA THR A 12 0.55 5.65 -3.64
C THR A 12 -0.40 5.09 -4.70
N GLY A 13 -0.96 5.96 -5.53
CA GLY A 13 -1.82 5.56 -6.65
C GLY A 13 -1.06 4.88 -7.80
N TYR A 14 0.26 4.82 -7.76
CA TYR A 14 1.08 4.25 -8.84
C TYR A 14 2.23 3.39 -8.32
N LYS A 15 2.20 2.09 -8.65
CA LYS A 15 3.28 1.15 -8.37
C LYS A 15 3.68 0.41 -9.63
N VAL A 16 4.98 0.23 -9.80
CA VAL A 16 5.56 -0.57 -10.87
C VAL A 16 6.43 -1.66 -10.24
N PHE A 17 6.23 -2.90 -10.66
CA PHE A 17 6.96 -4.05 -10.16
C PHE A 17 7.08 -5.12 -11.24
N ARG A 18 8.05 -6.02 -11.08
CA ARG A 18 8.21 -7.18 -11.97
C ARG A 18 7.11 -8.19 -11.69
N LYS A 19 6.68 -8.92 -12.73
CA LYS A 19 5.71 -10.02 -12.59
C LYS A 19 6.11 -11.03 -11.52
N THR A 20 7.40 -11.35 -11.43
CA THR A 20 7.96 -12.27 -10.42
C THR A 20 7.69 -11.86 -8.97
N VAL A 21 7.44 -10.57 -8.71
CA VAL A 21 7.04 -10.09 -7.38
C VAL A 21 5.62 -10.55 -7.07
N LEU A 22 4.67 -10.40 -8.00
CA LEU A 22 3.29 -10.87 -7.80
C LEU A 22 3.21 -12.39 -7.70
N ASP A 23 4.00 -13.12 -8.49
CA ASP A 23 3.98 -14.59 -8.46
C ASP A 23 4.46 -15.15 -7.11
N SER A 24 5.12 -14.33 -6.27
CA SER A 24 5.65 -14.76 -4.96
C SER A 24 4.63 -14.74 -3.82
N PHE A 25 3.43 -14.19 -4.01
CA PHE A 25 2.39 -14.16 -2.98
C PHE A 25 0.97 -13.97 -3.54
N VAL A 26 -0.03 -14.52 -2.84
CA VAL A 26 -1.44 -14.33 -3.18
C VAL A 26 -2.00 -13.12 -2.45
N LEU A 27 -2.63 -12.18 -3.17
CA LEU A 27 -3.34 -11.04 -2.59
C LEU A 27 -4.78 -11.44 -2.22
N LYS A 28 -5.29 -10.92 -1.09
CA LYS A 28 -6.61 -11.27 -0.56
C LYS A 28 -7.50 -10.06 -0.34
N CYS A 29 -6.92 -8.89 -0.09
CA CYS A 29 -7.66 -7.67 0.20
C CYS A 29 -8.16 -7.00 -1.07
N ASN A 30 -9.36 -6.43 -0.95
CA ASN A 30 -9.98 -5.60 -1.97
C ASN A 30 -9.89 -4.11 -1.58
N ARG A 31 -10.04 -3.22 -2.57
CA ARG A 31 -10.01 -1.75 -2.41
C ARG A 31 -8.67 -1.28 -1.80
N PHE A 32 -8.72 -0.29 -0.90
CA PHE A 32 -7.55 0.29 -0.21
C PHE A 32 -6.79 -0.70 0.68
N GLY A 33 -7.34 -1.87 1.01
CA GLY A 33 -6.60 -2.90 1.74
C GLY A 33 -5.48 -3.55 0.93
N PHE A 34 -5.48 -3.37 -0.40
CA PHE A 34 -4.44 -3.88 -1.29
C PHE A 34 -3.06 -3.27 -0.97
N GLU A 35 -3.00 -1.95 -0.80
CA GLU A 35 -1.76 -1.20 -0.58
C GLU A 35 -0.96 -1.66 0.66
N PRO A 36 -1.58 -1.76 1.86
CA PRO A 36 -0.89 -2.25 3.04
C PRO A 36 -0.56 -3.73 2.92
N GLU A 37 -1.42 -4.55 2.31
CA GLU A 37 -1.15 -5.98 2.10
C GLU A 37 0.07 -6.19 1.19
N PHE A 38 0.06 -5.54 0.02
CA PHE A 38 1.10 -5.61 -0.98
C PHE A 38 2.43 -5.15 -0.40
N THR A 39 2.46 -3.97 0.23
CA THR A 39 3.68 -3.43 0.84
C THR A 39 4.23 -4.35 1.93
N CYS A 40 3.37 -4.91 2.80
CA CYS A 40 3.81 -5.86 3.83
C CYS A 40 4.41 -7.14 3.21
N LYS A 41 3.79 -7.68 2.15
CA LYS A 41 4.26 -8.92 1.49
C LYS A 41 5.55 -8.71 0.73
N VAL A 42 5.70 -7.58 0.05
CA VAL A 42 6.94 -7.19 -0.64
C VAL A 42 8.08 -7.03 0.38
N ALA A 43 7.82 -6.37 1.51
CA ALA A 43 8.78 -6.22 2.59
C ALA A 43 9.22 -7.57 3.19
N ARG A 44 8.25 -8.46 3.45
CA ARG A 44 8.50 -9.78 4.03
C ARG A 44 9.36 -10.67 3.11
N ASN A 45 9.15 -10.58 1.80
CA ASN A 45 9.97 -11.26 0.79
C ASN A 45 11.30 -10.55 0.49
N LYS A 46 11.63 -9.47 1.22
CA LYS A 46 12.89 -8.72 1.12
C LYS A 46 13.20 -8.20 -0.29
N PHE A 47 12.17 -7.87 -1.07
CA PHE A 47 12.37 -7.21 -2.36
C PHE A 47 12.88 -5.78 -2.16
N ARG A 48 13.62 -5.27 -3.15
CA ARG A 48 14.10 -3.89 -3.16
C ARG A 48 12.98 -2.96 -3.60
N ILE A 49 12.77 -1.88 -2.85
CA ILE A 49 11.77 -0.85 -3.13
C ILE A 49 12.50 0.47 -3.34
N TYR A 50 12.05 1.24 -4.33
CA TYR A 50 12.55 2.59 -4.61
C TYR A 50 11.36 3.53 -4.73
N GLU A 51 11.44 4.66 -4.06
CA GLU A 51 10.47 5.76 -4.23
C GLU A 51 10.98 6.69 -5.33
N VAL A 52 10.13 6.93 -6.31
CA VAL A 52 10.41 7.87 -7.40
C VAL A 52 9.46 9.06 -7.20
N PRO A 53 9.99 10.29 -7.05
CA PRO A 53 9.14 11.45 -6.85
C PRO A 53 8.30 11.71 -8.09
N ILE A 54 7.01 11.96 -7.90
CA ILE A 54 6.06 12.33 -8.96
C ILE A 54 5.36 13.63 -8.59
N SER A 55 5.01 14.42 -9.61
CA SER A 55 4.10 15.55 -9.44
C SER A 55 2.67 15.06 -9.61
N TYR A 56 1.84 15.26 -8.59
CA TYR A 56 0.43 14.85 -8.60
C TYR A 56 -0.48 16.07 -8.39
N SER A 57 -1.39 16.29 -9.33
CA SER A 57 -2.47 17.27 -9.17
C SER A 57 -3.67 16.57 -8.54
N GLY A 58 -3.79 16.67 -7.22
CA GLY A 58 -4.88 16.06 -6.48
C GLY A 58 -6.22 16.74 -6.74
N ARG A 59 -7.28 15.94 -6.83
CA ARG A 59 -8.66 16.44 -6.85
C ARG A 59 -9.10 16.83 -5.43
N GLY A 60 -9.80 17.96 -5.33
CA GLY A 60 -10.44 18.42 -4.11
C GLY A 60 -11.60 17.50 -3.69
N TYR A 61 -12.07 17.65 -2.45
CA TYR A 61 -13.24 16.91 -1.96
C TYR A 61 -14.50 17.22 -2.77
N GLU A 62 -14.65 18.47 -3.22
CA GLU A 62 -15.77 18.95 -4.04
C GLU A 62 -15.78 18.33 -5.45
N GLU A 63 -14.63 17.87 -5.95
CA GLU A 63 -14.49 17.20 -7.25
C GLU A 63 -14.78 15.69 -7.19
N GLY A 64 -15.44 15.23 -6.11
CA GLY A 64 -15.89 13.85 -5.94
C GLY A 64 -14.78 12.91 -5.47
N LYS A 65 -13.92 13.36 -4.54
CA LYS A 65 -12.92 12.50 -3.91
C LYS A 65 -13.62 11.36 -3.15
N LYS A 66 -13.43 10.13 -3.60
CA LYS A 66 -14.11 8.93 -3.07
C LYS A 66 -13.51 8.40 -1.75
N ILE A 67 -12.48 9.05 -1.21
CA ILE A 67 -11.79 8.63 0.02
C ILE A 67 -12.50 9.22 1.24
N ASN A 68 -12.72 8.40 2.27
CA ASN A 68 -13.37 8.81 3.51
C ASN A 68 -12.50 8.47 4.73
N TRP A 69 -12.75 9.07 5.89
CA TRP A 69 -12.01 8.80 7.13
C TRP A 69 -12.07 7.33 7.55
N LYS A 70 -13.15 6.63 7.16
CA LYS A 70 -13.31 5.18 7.34
C LYS A 70 -12.22 4.38 6.61
N ASP A 71 -11.76 4.85 5.45
CA ASP A 71 -10.67 4.20 4.72
C ASP A 71 -9.34 4.35 5.47
N GLY A 72 -9.11 5.49 6.15
CA GLY A 72 -7.96 5.68 7.02
C GLY A 72 -7.93 4.72 8.22
N VAL A 73 -9.06 4.52 8.89
CA VAL A 73 -9.19 3.53 9.98
C VAL A 73 -8.99 2.10 9.45
N ALA A 74 -9.54 1.79 8.27
CA ALA A 74 -9.35 0.49 7.63
C ALA A 74 -7.88 0.24 7.27
N ALA A 75 -7.17 1.24 6.76
CA ALA A 75 -5.74 1.15 6.44
C ALA A 75 -4.90 0.81 7.68
N LEU A 76 -5.15 1.47 8.81
CA LEU A 76 -4.48 1.16 10.09
C LEU A 76 -4.76 -0.28 10.54
N TRP A 77 -6.01 -0.73 10.42
CA TRP A 77 -6.38 -2.10 10.74
C TRP A 77 -5.67 -3.13 9.85
N PHE A 78 -5.64 -2.90 8.54
CA PHE A 78 -4.95 -3.79 7.60
C PHE A 78 -3.45 -3.85 7.88
N LEU A 79 -2.82 -2.71 8.17
CA LEU A 79 -1.40 -2.64 8.46
C LEU A 79 -1.05 -3.43 9.74
N PHE A 80 -1.89 -3.36 10.77
CA PHE A 80 -1.75 -4.20 11.96
C PHE A 80 -1.99 -5.69 11.64
N ARG A 81 -3.10 -5.99 10.94
CA ARG A 81 -3.50 -7.37 10.58
C ARG A 81 -2.45 -8.08 9.76
N PHE A 82 -1.85 -7.44 8.75
CA PHE A 82 -0.84 -8.05 7.87
C PHE A 82 0.55 -8.11 8.50
N ARG A 83 0.80 -7.32 9.55
CA ARG A 83 2.05 -7.40 10.29
C ARG A 83 2.13 -8.62 11.21
N PHE A 84 1.02 -8.95 11.87
CA PHE A 84 0.96 -10.03 12.86
C PHE A 84 0.30 -11.30 12.33
N PHE A 85 -0.52 -11.20 11.29
CA PHE A 85 -1.31 -12.31 10.75
C PHE A 85 -1.30 -12.29 9.21
N ASN A 86 -1.71 -13.40 8.57
CA ASN A 86 -1.68 -13.60 7.11
C ASN A 86 -3.07 -13.59 6.45
#